data_AF-A0A933W715-F1
#
_entry.id   AF-A0A933W715-F1
#
_cell.length_a   1.000
_cell.length_b   1.000
_cell.length_c   1.000
_cell.angle_alpha   90.00
_cell.angle_beta   90.00
_cell.angle_gamma   90.00
#
_symmetry.space_group_name_H-M   'P 1'
#
loop_
_entity.id
_entity.type
_entity.pdbx_description
1 polymer ?
#
loop_
_entity_poly.entity_id
_entity_poly.type
_entity_poly.pdbx_seq_one_letter_code
_entity_poly.pdbx_strand_id
1 'polypeptide(L)'
;MNKPLPKIMTDQAAKSFIKRDLSDYLTPENFTLTSFEFAPKNKSITLRLSHSLLNAIRTKASKKGVHYQSFIRLAIEKYLKNLKKAA
;
A
#
# COMPACT_ATOMS: atom_id res chain seq x y z
N MET A 1 -12.80 12.99 22.38
CA MET A 1 -12.12 11.91 23.14
C MET A 1 -11.40 11.03 22.14
N ASN A 2 -10.12 10.74 22.32
CA ASN A 2 -9.35 9.89 21.41
C ASN A 2 -9.29 8.47 21.99
N LYS A 3 -9.92 7.48 21.34
CA LYS A 3 -9.85 6.08 21.77
C LYS A 3 -8.86 5.32 20.89
N PRO A 4 -7.82 4.67 21.46
CA PRO A 4 -6.91 3.86 20.66
C PRO A 4 -7.63 2.61 20.11
N LEU A 5 -7.23 2.17 18.91
CA LEU A 5 -7.74 0.92 18.34
C LEU A 5 -7.36 -0.28 19.23
N PRO A 6 -8.32 -1.14 19.61
CA PRO A 6 -8.02 -2.31 20.43
C PRO A 6 -7.30 -3.39 19.61
N LYS A 7 -6.47 -4.19 20.29
CA LYS A 7 -5.87 -5.38 19.69
C LYS A 7 -6.93 -6.47 19.57
N ILE A 8 -7.27 -6.84 18.33
CA ILE A 8 -8.24 -7.90 18.02
C ILE A 8 -7.48 -9.07 17.42
N MET A 9 -7.61 -10.26 17.99
CA MET A 9 -6.83 -11.45 17.59
C MET A 9 -7.65 -12.52 16.88
N THR A 10 -8.97 -12.35 16.80
CA THR A 10 -9.88 -13.31 16.15
C THR A 10 -10.89 -12.59 15.25
N ASP A 11 -11.27 -13.24 14.16
CA ASP A 11 -12.26 -12.72 13.22
C ASP A 11 -13.63 -12.51 13.88
N GLN A 12 -14.02 -13.39 14.80
CA GLN A 12 -15.28 -13.26 15.53
C GLN A 12 -15.31 -12.00 16.40
N ALA A 13 -14.22 -11.71 17.11
CA ALA A 13 -14.09 -10.49 17.90
C ALA A 13 -14.09 -9.25 17.00
N ALA A 14 -13.47 -9.31 15.82
CA ALA A 14 -13.49 -8.23 14.83
C ALA A 14 -14.92 -7.94 14.35
N LYS A 15 -15.66 -9.00 13.98
CA LYS A 15 -17.07 -8.90 13.55
C LYS A 15 -17.98 -8.30 14.61
N SER A 16 -17.77 -8.64 15.88
CA SER A 16 -18.52 -8.03 16.98
C SER A 16 -18.13 -6.57 17.21
N PHE A 17 -16.84 -6.23 17.07
CA PHE A 17 -16.31 -4.89 17.26
C PHE A 17 -16.84 -3.88 16.23
N ILE A 18 -16.99 -4.28 14.97
CA ILE A 18 -17.47 -3.38 13.89
C ILE A 18 -18.99 -3.15 13.89
N LYS A 19 -19.76 -3.85 14.72
CA LYS A 19 -21.23 -3.68 14.80
C LYS A 19 -21.68 -2.42 15.54
N ARG A 20 -20.77 -1.75 16.24
CA ARG A 20 -21.03 -0.50 16.99
C ARG A 20 -20.56 0.70 16.19
N ASP A 21 -20.98 1.89 16.63
CA ASP A 21 -20.42 3.15 16.14
C ASP A 21 -18.91 3.22 16.42
N LEU A 22 -18.16 3.62 15.39
CA LEU A 22 -16.70 3.69 15.39
C LEU A 22 -16.17 5.13 15.38
N SER A 23 -17.05 6.14 15.45
CA SER A 23 -16.67 7.56 15.34
C SER A 23 -15.53 7.97 16.28
N ASP A 24 -15.54 7.48 17.53
CA ASP A 24 -14.48 7.76 18.52
C ASP A 24 -13.10 7.19 18.17
N TYR A 25 -13.03 6.24 17.23
CA TYR A 25 -11.80 5.59 16.79
C TYR A 25 -11.25 6.20 15.49
N LEU A 26 -12.00 7.09 14.81
CA LEU A 26 -11.58 7.73 13.55
C LEU A 26 -10.68 8.94 13.78
N THR A 27 -9.56 8.73 14.47
CA THR A 27 -8.60 9.77 14.82
C THR A 27 -7.29 9.64 14.03
N PRO A 28 -6.58 10.75 13.74
CA PRO A 28 -5.32 10.71 13.00
C PRO A 28 -4.28 9.76 13.59
N GLU A 29 -4.25 9.57 14.90
CA GLU A 29 -3.31 8.68 15.58
C GLU A 29 -3.58 7.20 15.32
N ASN A 30 -4.84 6.85 15.01
CA ASN A 30 -5.25 5.49 14.65
C ASN A 30 -5.07 5.19 13.16
N PHE A 31 -4.81 6.21 12.33
CA PHE A 31 -4.59 6.03 10.89
C PHE A 31 -3.12 5.90 10.55
N THR A 32 -2.85 5.09 9.53
CA THR A 32 -1.54 5.05 8.88
C THR A 32 -1.64 5.77 7.56
N LEU A 33 -0.60 6.54 7.22
CA LEU A 33 -0.54 7.22 5.94
C LEU A 33 -0.49 6.17 4.82
N THR A 34 -1.63 5.93 4.20
CA THR A 34 -1.76 5.10 3.01
C THR A 34 -1.89 6.01 1.81
N SER A 35 -1.20 5.62 0.75
CA SER A 35 -1.33 6.25 -0.55
C SER A 35 -2.02 5.29 -1.51
N PHE A 36 -3.18 5.67 -2.01
CA PHE A 36 -3.83 4.96 -3.10
C PHE A 36 -3.07 5.24 -4.42
N GLU A 37 -2.91 4.24 -5.28
CA GLU A 37 -2.25 4.41 -6.59
C GLU A 37 -2.89 5.55 -7.39
N PHE A 38 -2.17 6.25 -8.28
CA PHE A 38 -1.03 7.16 -8.14
C PHE A 38 -0.88 7.76 -9.55
N ALA A 39 -1.50 8.92 -9.79
CA ALA A 39 -1.59 9.61 -11.08
C ALA A 39 -2.19 8.78 -12.26
N PRO A 40 -2.90 9.42 -13.20
CA PRO A 40 -3.43 8.72 -14.37
C PRO A 40 -2.32 8.11 -15.24
N LYS A 41 -2.55 6.89 -15.75
CA LYS A 41 -1.65 6.16 -16.67
C LYS A 41 -1.70 6.76 -18.08
N ASN A 42 -1.13 7.95 -18.26
CA ASN A 42 -1.25 8.71 -19.50
C ASN A 42 -0.07 8.53 -20.49
N LYS A 43 1.01 7.85 -20.08
CA LYS A 43 2.22 7.63 -20.89
C LYS A 43 2.76 6.20 -20.73
N SER A 44 3.29 5.64 -21.82
CA SER A 44 3.99 4.35 -21.85
C SER A 44 5.49 4.56 -22.01
N ILE A 45 6.27 3.60 -21.51
CA ILE A 45 7.72 3.53 -21.74
C ILE A 45 8.06 2.15 -22.29
N THR A 46 9.04 2.09 -23.19
CA THR A 46 9.61 0.82 -23.67
C THR A 46 10.97 0.64 -23.00
N LEU A 47 11.16 -0.48 -22.30
CA LEU A 47 12.36 -0.77 -21.51
C LEU A 47 12.85 -2.18 -21.78
N ARG A 48 14.15 -2.34 -21.99
CA ARG A 48 14.81 -3.66 -22.05
C ARG A 48 15.20 -4.10 -20.64
N LEU A 49 14.80 -5.31 -20.26
CA LEU A 49 15.10 -5.92 -18.97
C LEU A 49 15.70 -7.30 -19.20
N SER A 50 16.59 -7.73 -18.30
CA SER A 50 17.02 -9.13 -18.29
C SER A 50 15.85 -10.03 -17.87
N HIS A 51 15.88 -11.28 -18.33
CA HIS A 51 14.86 -12.28 -17.97
C HIS A 51 14.80 -12.50 -16.45
N SER A 52 15.97 -12.58 -15.81
CA SER A 52 16.09 -12.73 -14.35
C SER A 52 15.41 -11.58 -13.59
N LEU A 53 15.63 -10.33 -14.03
CA LEU A 53 15.01 -9.17 -13.39
C LEU A 53 13.50 -9.16 -13.55
N LEU A 54 12.98 -9.46 -14.75
CA LEU A 54 11.54 -9.52 -14.98
C LEU A 54 10.87 -10.61 -14.11
N ASN A 55 11.50 -11.77 -13.97
CA ASN A 55 10.99 -12.83 -13.10
C ASN A 55 11.00 -12.41 -11.63
N ALA A 56 12.07 -11.78 -11.15
CA ALA A 56 12.14 -11.28 -9.77
C ALA A 56 11.02 -10.24 -9.48
N ILE A 57 10.74 -9.35 -10.44
CA ILE A 57 9.64 -8.38 -10.37
C ILE A 57 8.30 -9.11 -10.26
N ARG A 58 8.03 -10.07 -11.14
CA ARG A 58 6.77 -10.84 -11.14
C ARG A 58 6.57 -11.58 -9.82
N THR A 59 7.59 -12.28 -9.32
CA THR A 59 7.52 -12.99 -8.04
C THR A 59 7.22 -12.05 -6.87
N LYS A 60 7.86 -10.88 -6.81
CA LYS A 60 7.59 -9.88 -5.76
C LYS A 60 6.19 -9.27 -5.89
N ALA A 61 5.72 -9.03 -7.11
CA ALA A 61 4.40 -8.49 -7.37
C ALA A 61 3.29 -9.47 -6.94
N SER A 62 3.42 -10.75 -7.27
CA SER A 62 2.48 -11.81 -6.86
C SER A 62 2.41 -11.94 -5.33
N LYS A 63 3.55 -11.90 -4.63
CA LYS A 63 3.58 -11.90 -3.16
C LYS A 63 2.86 -10.70 -2.53
N LYS A 64 2.73 -9.59 -3.25
CA LYS A 64 2.01 -8.39 -2.83
C LYS A 64 0.57 -8.32 -3.33
N GLY A 65 0.11 -9.32 -4.10
CA GLY A 65 -1.24 -9.33 -4.67
C GLY A 65 -1.48 -8.25 -5.72
N VAL A 66 -0.43 -7.76 -6.41
CA VAL A 66 -0.54 -6.69 -7.41
C VAL A 66 0.00 -7.12 -8.78
N HIS A 67 -0.49 -6.50 -9.85
CA HIS A 67 0.04 -6.74 -11.19
C HIS A 67 1.49 -6.24 -11.31
N TYR A 68 2.35 -6.97 -12.05
CA TYR A 68 3.78 -6.65 -12.13
C TYR A 68 4.07 -5.25 -12.68
N GLN A 69 3.25 -4.73 -13.60
CA GLN A 69 3.39 -3.36 -14.11
C GLN A 69 3.05 -2.30 -13.04
N SER A 70 2.02 -2.55 -12.23
CA SER A 70 1.68 -1.68 -11.08
C SER A 70 2.81 -1.69 -10.05
N PHE A 71 3.40 -2.87 -9.80
CA PHE A 71 4.56 -3.00 -8.92
C PHE A 71 5.78 -2.21 -9.42
N ILE A 72 6.07 -2.23 -10.73
CA ILE A 72 7.13 -1.41 -11.32
C ILE A 72 6.86 0.08 -11.10
N ARG A 73 5.64 0.56 -11.38
CA ARG A 73 5.28 1.97 -11.17
C ARG A 73 5.46 2.38 -9.70
N LEU A 74 4.92 1.58 -8.79
CA LEU A 74 5.01 1.81 -7.35
C LEU A 74 6.47 1.91 -6.89
N ALA A 75 7.35 1.05 -7.43
CA ALA A 75 8.77 1.08 -7.10
C ALA A 75 9.45 2.39 -7.56
N ILE A 76 9.17 2.83 -8.79
CA ILE A 76 9.70 4.09 -9.35
C ILE A 76 9.23 5.29 -8.53
N GLU A 77 7.93 5.38 -8.25
CA GLU A 77 7.37 6.50 -7.47
C GLU A 77 7.90 6.54 -6.04
N LYS A 78 8.01 5.37 -5.38
CA LYS A 78 8.58 5.28 -4.04
C LYS A 78 10.04 5.75 -4.05
N TYR A 79 10.82 5.35 -5.04
CA TYR A 79 12.20 5.80 -5.20
C TYR A 79 12.29 7.32 -5.35
N LEU A 80 11.48 7.91 -6.24
CA LEU A 80 11.46 9.37 -6.45
C LEU A 80 10.99 10.15 -5.21
N LYS A 81 9.99 9.63 -4.47
CA LYS A 81 9.55 10.24 -3.21
C LYS A 81 10.63 10.22 -2.14
N ASN A 82 11.39 9.13 -2.05
CA ASN A 82 12.48 9.02 -1.09
C ASN A 82 13.62 10.00 -1.41
N LEU A 83 13.94 10.21 -2.70
CA LEU A 83 14.91 11.23 -3.11
C LEU A 83 14.46 12.64 -2.70
N LYS A 84 13.19 13.00 -2.91
CA LYS A 84 12.64 14.30 -2.51
C LYS A 84 12.64 14.55 -0.99
N LYS A 85 12.64 13.49 -0.18
CA LYS A 85 12.71 13.61 1.29
C LYS A 85 14.14 13.81 1.80
N ALA A 86 15.15 13.46 1.00
CA ALA A 86 16.55 13.50 1.37
C ALA A 86 17.26 14.79 0.90
N ALA A 87 16.59 15.60 0.06
CA ALA A 87 16.99 16.93 -0.37
C ALA A 87 16.23 17.98 0.45
#